data_AF-A0A089QIJ0-F1
#
_entry.id   AF-A0A089QIJ0-F1
#
_cell.length_a   1.000
_cell.length_b   1.000
_cell.length_c   1.000
_cell.angle_alpha   90.00
_cell.angle_beta   90.00
_cell.angle_gamma   90.00
#
_symmetry.space_group_name_H-M   'P 1'
#
loop_
_entity.id
_entity.type
_entity.pdbx_description
1 polymer ?
#
loop_
_entity_poly.entity_id
_entity_poly.type
_entity_poly.pdbx_seq_one_letter_code
_entity_poly.pdbx_strand_id
1 'polypeptide(L)'
;MGKFEYKDLEHMKEVVRNEIIRLGIQDDPKVQSYNDGYIRGKAPSPSFIFSKSKMTWIEFIEEIGFKSISRKESSETGKRNLGKKYAKVGKQAWKSDSFRKRIMDEAVTAMHEGGYGMQTELSKYFKNDIGIGFGTFLNHDFTYGDFIHAYVEKYGELPHGVRSTWKYATDKELINGMENLFKKYECTSFWDYIRKNHDSLAPDSKLLMRRLGKKNVYVLANGFAERYGEFGKAKSINRNKGIGKRWA
;
A
#
# COMPACT_ATOMS: atom_id res chain seq x y z
N MET A 1 -8.72 -47.48 13.61
CA MET A 1 -9.43 -46.94 12.42
C MET A 1 -9.14 -47.88 11.26
N GLY A 2 -10.18 -48.45 10.64
CA GLY A 2 -10.03 -49.43 9.56
C GLY A 2 -9.28 -48.87 8.36
N LYS A 3 -8.40 -49.66 7.78
CA LYS A 3 -7.74 -49.35 6.51
C LYS A 3 -8.82 -49.39 5.44
N PHE A 4 -9.18 -48.25 4.87
CA PHE A 4 -10.03 -48.23 3.68
C PHE A 4 -9.21 -48.81 2.53
N GLU A 5 -9.58 -49.99 2.06
CA GLU A 5 -8.90 -50.69 0.97
C GLU A 5 -9.62 -50.39 -0.35
N TYR A 6 -8.85 -49.88 -1.31
CA TYR A 6 -9.33 -49.70 -2.68
C TYR A 6 -9.20 -51.03 -3.42
N LYS A 7 -10.28 -51.50 -4.03
CA LYS A 7 -10.31 -52.77 -4.79
C LYS A 7 -9.32 -52.74 -5.97
N ASP A 8 -9.28 -51.62 -6.67
CA ASP A 8 -8.42 -51.36 -7.82
C ASP A 8 -8.28 -49.84 -8.05
N LEU A 9 -7.58 -49.46 -9.11
CA LEU A 9 -7.35 -48.06 -9.49
C LEU A 9 -8.66 -47.35 -9.87
N GLU A 10 -9.60 -48.04 -10.52
CA GLU A 10 -10.88 -47.46 -10.96
C GLU A 10 -11.79 -47.16 -9.77
N HIS A 11 -11.83 -48.04 -8.77
CA HIS A 11 -12.51 -47.79 -7.51
C HIS A 11 -11.90 -46.59 -6.77
N MET A 12 -10.57 -46.41 -6.83
CA MET A 12 -9.93 -45.22 -6.26
C MET A 12 -10.32 -43.93 -6.99
N LYS A 13 -10.38 -43.95 -8.32
CA LYS A 13 -10.83 -42.82 -9.15
C LYS A 13 -12.26 -42.41 -8.81
N GLU A 14 -13.16 -43.37 -8.67
CA GLU A 14 -14.56 -43.12 -8.31
C GLU A 14 -14.71 -42.51 -6.91
N VAL A 15 -13.94 -43.01 -5.94
CA VAL A 15 -13.91 -42.43 -4.58
C VAL A 15 -13.43 -40.99 -4.60
N VAL A 16 -12.35 -40.68 -5.34
CA VAL A 16 -11.83 -39.31 -5.46
C VAL A 16 -12.81 -38.39 -6.18
N ARG A 17 -13.47 -38.88 -7.24
CA ARG A 17 -14.49 -38.13 -8.00
C ARG A 17 -15.64 -37.70 -7.09
N ASN A 18 -16.18 -38.64 -6.31
CA ASN A 18 -17.26 -38.36 -5.37
C ASN A 18 -16.83 -37.40 -4.26
N GLU A 19 -15.58 -37.48 -3.80
CA GLU A 19 -15.05 -36.57 -2.80
C GLU A 19 -14.88 -35.14 -3.34
N ILE A 20 -14.44 -34.98 -4.59
CA ILE A 20 -14.38 -33.66 -5.27
C ILE A 20 -15.77 -33.03 -5.38
N ILE A 21 -16.78 -33.83 -5.73
CA ILE A 21 -18.17 -33.37 -5.81
C ILE A 21 -18.67 -32.96 -4.41
N ARG A 22 -18.41 -33.77 -3.39
CA ARG A 22 -18.76 -33.47 -1.99
C ARG A 22 -18.14 -32.14 -1.52
N LEU A 23 -16.90 -31.88 -1.94
CA LEU A 23 -16.17 -30.68 -1.57
C LEU A 23 -16.61 -29.42 -2.34
N GLY A 24 -17.39 -29.56 -3.41
CA GLY A 24 -17.80 -28.42 -4.22
C GLY A 24 -16.64 -27.78 -5.00
N ILE A 25 -15.60 -28.54 -5.33
CA ILE A 25 -14.38 -28.05 -6.01
C ILE A 25 -14.28 -28.50 -7.47
N GLN A 26 -15.39 -28.89 -8.10
CA GLN A 26 -15.43 -29.44 -9.46
C GLN A 26 -14.85 -28.46 -10.52
N ASP A 27 -15.05 -27.16 -10.32
CA ASP A 27 -14.62 -26.12 -11.26
C ASP A 27 -13.13 -25.77 -11.15
N ASP A 28 -12.50 -26.03 -9.99
CA ASP A 28 -11.09 -25.77 -9.74
C ASP A 28 -10.54 -26.75 -8.68
N PRO A 29 -10.39 -28.05 -9.03
CA PRO A 29 -10.04 -29.11 -8.08
C PRO A 29 -8.54 -29.07 -7.75
N LYS A 30 -8.10 -28.06 -7.01
CA LYS A 30 -6.70 -27.91 -6.58
C LYS A 30 -6.32 -28.94 -5.53
N VAL A 31 -5.05 -29.37 -5.57
CA VAL A 31 -4.44 -30.24 -4.54
C VAL A 31 -4.71 -29.69 -3.14
N GLN A 32 -4.52 -28.38 -2.95
CA GLN A 32 -4.69 -27.72 -1.65
C GLN A 32 -6.14 -27.79 -1.19
N SER A 33 -7.09 -27.38 -2.04
CA SER A 33 -8.53 -27.42 -1.73
C SER A 33 -9.01 -28.83 -1.40
N TYR A 34 -8.51 -29.84 -2.11
CA TYR A 34 -8.79 -31.23 -1.79
C TYR A 34 -8.14 -31.66 -0.46
N ASN A 35 -6.86 -31.33 -0.25
CA ASN A 35 -6.13 -31.73 0.95
C ASN A 35 -6.67 -31.10 2.24
N ASP A 36 -7.24 -29.89 2.13
CA ASP A 36 -7.85 -29.17 3.26
C ASP A 36 -9.23 -29.75 3.64
N GLY A 37 -9.92 -30.37 2.67
CA GLY A 37 -11.30 -30.80 2.85
C GLY A 37 -11.53 -32.31 2.91
N TYR A 38 -10.62 -33.14 2.39
CA TYR A 38 -10.87 -34.58 2.27
C TYR A 38 -10.97 -35.26 3.64
N ILE A 39 -11.85 -36.25 3.74
CA ILE A 39 -11.99 -37.00 4.98
C ILE A 39 -11.00 -38.16 4.98
N ARG A 40 -9.99 -38.06 5.86
CA ARG A 40 -8.98 -39.11 6.05
C ARG A 40 -9.66 -40.44 6.41
N GLY A 41 -9.36 -41.48 5.64
CA GLY A 41 -9.96 -42.81 5.80
C GLY A 41 -11.27 -43.04 5.04
N LYS A 42 -11.84 -42.00 4.40
CA LYS A 42 -12.94 -42.15 3.42
C LYS A 42 -12.48 -41.89 1.98
N ALA A 43 -11.51 -41.01 1.81
CA ALA A 43 -10.88 -40.73 0.53
C ALA A 43 -9.33 -40.76 0.66
N PRO A 44 -8.60 -41.06 -0.44
CA PRO A 44 -7.15 -41.13 -0.40
C PRO A 44 -6.52 -39.74 -0.37
N SER A 45 -5.36 -39.63 0.27
CA SER A 45 -4.58 -38.39 0.22
C SER A 45 -3.92 -38.20 -1.16
N PRO A 46 -3.60 -36.96 -1.57
CA PRO A 46 -2.89 -36.71 -2.84
C PRO A 46 -1.58 -37.52 -2.99
N SER A 47 -0.81 -37.66 -1.91
CA SER A 47 0.42 -38.46 -1.92
C SER A 47 0.17 -39.94 -2.13
N PHE A 48 -0.94 -40.48 -1.58
CA PHE A 48 -1.32 -41.87 -1.79
C PHE A 48 -1.79 -42.11 -3.23
N ILE A 49 -2.58 -41.18 -3.78
CA ILE A 49 -3.01 -41.19 -5.18
C ILE A 49 -1.78 -41.27 -6.08
N PHE A 50 -0.83 -40.35 -5.93
CA PHE A 50 0.43 -40.36 -6.70
C PHE A 50 1.21 -41.67 -6.55
N SER A 51 1.33 -42.19 -5.33
CA SER A 51 2.06 -43.44 -5.08
C SER A 51 1.47 -44.64 -5.83
N LYS A 52 0.13 -44.69 -5.95
CA LYS A 52 -0.62 -45.79 -6.58
C LYS A 52 -0.81 -45.62 -8.08
N SER A 53 -1.19 -44.44 -8.56
CA SER A 53 -1.46 -44.19 -9.98
C SER A 53 -0.20 -43.83 -10.78
N LYS A 54 0.85 -43.34 -10.11
CA LYS A 54 2.02 -42.70 -10.73
C LYS A 54 1.69 -41.45 -11.56
N MET A 55 0.47 -40.93 -11.45
CA MET A 55 0.02 -39.72 -12.12
C MET A 55 0.18 -38.52 -11.21
N THR A 56 0.56 -37.38 -11.78
CA THR A 56 0.44 -36.09 -11.11
C THR A 56 -1.03 -35.80 -10.80
N TRP A 57 -1.27 -34.90 -9.85
CA TRP A 57 -2.64 -34.51 -9.51
C TRP A 57 -3.43 -34.01 -10.72
N ILE A 58 -2.79 -33.20 -11.57
CA ILE A 58 -3.41 -32.66 -12.78
C ILE A 58 -3.87 -33.78 -13.72
N GLU A 59 -2.96 -34.71 -14.05
CA GLU A 59 -3.26 -35.86 -14.90
C GLU A 59 -4.38 -36.73 -14.31
N PHE A 60 -4.34 -36.96 -13.00
CA PHE A 60 -5.35 -37.77 -12.31
C PHE A 60 -6.73 -37.11 -12.34
N ILE A 61 -6.80 -35.80 -12.12
CA ILE A 61 -8.04 -35.00 -12.17
C ILE A 61 -8.65 -35.00 -13.57
N GLU A 62 -7.81 -34.83 -14.61
CA GLU A 62 -8.24 -34.89 -16.00
C GLU A 62 -8.76 -36.27 -16.37
N GLU A 63 -8.10 -37.33 -15.91
CA GLU A 63 -8.51 -38.71 -16.16
C GLU A 63 -9.87 -39.06 -15.51
N ILE A 64 -10.17 -38.50 -14.33
CA ILE A 64 -11.49 -38.70 -13.68
C ILE A 64 -12.59 -37.79 -14.22
N GLY A 65 -12.30 -36.95 -15.22
CA GLY A 65 -13.29 -36.16 -15.96
C GLY A 65 -13.49 -34.73 -15.49
N PHE A 66 -12.60 -34.19 -14.63
CA PHE A 66 -12.63 -32.78 -14.27
C PHE A 66 -11.58 -32.01 -15.07
N LYS A 67 -11.90 -30.76 -15.45
CA LYS A 67 -10.91 -29.88 -16.05
C LYS A 67 -9.97 -29.39 -14.95
N SER A 68 -8.71 -29.84 -15.00
CA SER A 68 -7.67 -29.26 -14.17
C SER A 68 -7.21 -27.94 -14.80
N ILE A 69 -7.39 -26.82 -14.10
CA ILE A 69 -6.80 -25.55 -14.54
C ILE A 69 -5.28 -25.70 -14.41
N SER A 70 -4.60 -25.98 -15.52
CA SER A 70 -3.14 -26.09 -15.54
C SER A 70 -2.50 -24.82 -14.96
N ARG A 71 -1.29 -24.92 -14.38
CA ARG A 71 -0.53 -23.73 -13.93
C ARG A 71 -0.34 -22.68 -15.04
N LYS A 72 -0.48 -23.06 -16.31
CA LYS A 72 -0.47 -22.13 -17.45
C LYS A 72 -1.82 -21.40 -17.61
N GLU A 73 -2.94 -22.10 -17.48
CA GLU A 73 -4.27 -21.51 -17.64
C GLU A 73 -4.72 -20.64 -16.45
N SER A 74 -4.36 -21.01 -15.22
CA SER A 74 -4.60 -20.16 -14.02
C SER A 74 -3.79 -18.85 -14.05
N SER A 75 -2.72 -18.80 -14.85
CA SER A 75 -1.97 -17.57 -15.13
C SER A 75 -2.54 -16.77 -16.31
N GLU A 76 -3.41 -17.37 -17.12
CA GLU A 76 -3.90 -16.84 -18.39
C GLU A 76 -5.14 -15.97 -18.26
N THR A 77 -6.10 -16.34 -17.43
CA THR A 77 -7.42 -15.71 -17.45
C THR A 77 -7.57 -14.50 -16.54
N GLY A 78 -6.70 -14.29 -15.55
CA GLY A 78 -6.74 -13.09 -14.68
C GLY A 78 -5.55 -12.12 -14.80
N LYS A 79 -4.40 -12.58 -15.31
CA LYS A 79 -3.11 -11.85 -15.14
C LYS A 79 -2.44 -11.38 -16.45
N ARG A 80 -2.97 -11.72 -17.62
CA ARG A 80 -2.17 -11.64 -18.87
C ARG A 80 -2.11 -10.33 -19.63
N ASN A 81 -2.95 -9.34 -19.34
CA ASN A 81 -2.96 -8.14 -20.18
C ASN A 81 -2.19 -6.94 -19.58
N LEU A 82 -2.04 -6.84 -18.26
CA LEU A 82 -1.35 -5.70 -17.63
C LEU A 82 0.17 -5.81 -17.75
N GLY A 83 0.77 -6.97 -17.48
CA GLY A 83 2.23 -7.16 -17.64
C GLY A 83 2.72 -6.98 -19.09
N LYS A 84 1.85 -7.18 -20.09
CA LYS A 84 2.16 -6.93 -21.51
C LYS A 84 2.07 -5.45 -21.88
N LYS A 85 1.23 -4.66 -21.18
CA LYS A 85 1.00 -3.22 -21.45
C LYS A 85 2.30 -2.42 -21.44
N TYR A 86 3.23 -2.78 -20.55
CA TYR A 86 4.49 -2.06 -20.36
C TYR A 86 5.76 -2.85 -20.67
N ALA A 87 5.64 -4.14 -21.05
CA ALA A 87 6.78 -5.01 -21.33
C ALA A 87 7.72 -4.50 -22.44
N LYS A 88 7.21 -3.66 -23.36
CA LYS A 88 7.97 -3.09 -24.48
C LYS A 88 8.32 -1.60 -24.32
N VAL A 89 8.06 -1.01 -23.15
CA VAL A 89 8.35 0.41 -22.93
C VAL A 89 9.86 0.59 -22.78
N GLY A 90 10.47 1.13 -23.83
CA GLY A 90 11.90 1.43 -23.84
C GLY A 90 12.27 2.53 -22.85
N LYS A 91 13.55 2.58 -22.46
CA LYS A 91 14.09 3.57 -21.50
C LYS A 91 13.74 5.02 -21.84
N GLN A 92 13.57 5.34 -23.12
CA GLN A 92 13.25 6.70 -23.57
C GLN A 92 11.83 7.15 -23.18
N ALA A 93 10.87 6.22 -23.14
CA ALA A 93 9.50 6.55 -22.74
C ALA A 93 9.43 6.94 -21.25
N TRP A 94 10.25 6.33 -20.39
CA TRP A 94 10.35 6.68 -18.96
C TRP A 94 10.88 8.09 -18.68
N LYS A 95 11.53 8.71 -19.67
CA LYS A 95 12.00 10.10 -19.63
C LYS A 95 10.97 11.10 -20.16
N SER A 96 9.86 10.63 -20.75
CA SER A 96 8.82 11.50 -21.29
C SER A 96 7.86 11.95 -20.19
N ASP A 97 7.69 13.26 -20.01
CA ASP A 97 6.75 13.83 -19.04
C ASP A 97 5.33 13.30 -19.23
N SER A 98 4.88 13.18 -20.48
CA SER A 98 3.56 12.64 -20.80
C SER A 98 3.38 11.19 -20.33
N PHE A 99 4.41 10.36 -20.48
CA PHE A 99 4.38 8.98 -20.02
C PHE A 99 4.45 8.91 -18.50
N ARG A 100 5.35 9.69 -17.88
CA ARG A 100 5.52 9.78 -16.43
C ARG A 100 4.22 10.21 -15.75
N LYS A 101 3.56 11.24 -16.27
CA LYS A 101 2.26 11.71 -15.78
C LYS A 101 1.19 10.62 -15.90
N ARG A 102 1.02 10.05 -17.10
CA ARG A 102 0.04 8.99 -17.33
C ARG A 102 0.23 7.80 -16.38
N ILE A 103 1.47 7.36 -16.19
CA ILE A 103 1.73 6.17 -15.38
C ILE A 103 1.60 6.44 -13.88
N MET A 104 1.90 7.67 -13.44
CA MET A 104 1.60 8.12 -12.08
C MET A 104 0.09 8.17 -11.87
N ASP A 105 -0.69 8.74 -12.81
CA ASP A 105 -2.15 8.79 -12.74
C ASP A 105 -2.78 7.40 -12.62
N GLU A 106 -2.29 6.42 -13.38
CA GLU A 106 -2.72 5.04 -13.26
C GLU A 106 -2.37 4.42 -11.90
N ALA A 107 -1.15 4.67 -11.41
CA ALA A 107 -0.70 4.15 -10.13
C ALA A 107 -1.51 4.69 -8.94
N VAL A 108 -1.78 6.01 -8.90
CA VAL A 108 -2.59 6.60 -7.82
C VAL A 108 -4.05 6.17 -7.90
N THR A 109 -4.56 5.88 -9.11
CA THR A 109 -5.91 5.32 -9.28
C THR A 109 -5.98 3.91 -8.70
N ALA A 110 -4.99 3.06 -9.00
CA ALA A 110 -4.92 1.71 -8.45
C ALA A 110 -4.78 1.70 -6.92
N MET A 111 -4.02 2.64 -6.34
CA MET A 111 -3.95 2.83 -4.89
C MET A 111 -5.32 3.12 -4.29
N HIS A 112 -6.10 4.00 -4.94
CA HIS A 112 -7.41 4.42 -4.44
C HIS A 112 -8.43 3.28 -4.56
N GLU A 113 -8.55 2.68 -5.74
CA GLU A 113 -9.48 1.58 -6.01
C GLU A 113 -9.14 0.31 -5.23
N GLY A 114 -7.86 0.01 -5.06
CA GLY A 114 -7.37 -1.16 -4.32
C GLY A 114 -7.32 -0.95 -2.80
N GLY A 115 -7.53 0.27 -2.32
CA GLY A 115 -7.53 0.58 -0.88
C GLY A 115 -6.18 0.35 -0.19
N TYR A 116 -5.08 0.70 -0.86
CA TYR A 116 -3.73 0.54 -0.30
C TYR A 116 -2.86 1.75 -0.56
N GLY A 117 -1.87 1.97 0.32
CA GLY A 117 -1.07 3.18 0.27
C GLY A 117 0.33 3.04 0.84
N MET A 118 0.59 2.03 1.66
CA MET A 118 1.90 1.82 2.27
C MET A 118 2.90 1.25 1.27
N GLN A 119 4.18 1.62 1.41
CA GLN A 119 5.25 1.18 0.51
C GLN A 119 5.32 -0.35 0.33
N THR A 120 5.04 -1.10 1.41
CA THR A 120 4.99 -2.58 1.40
C THR A 120 3.82 -3.11 0.58
N GLU A 121 2.69 -2.41 0.57
CA GLU A 121 1.51 -2.76 -0.21
C GLU A 121 1.71 -2.42 -1.69
N LEU A 122 2.31 -1.26 -1.99
CA LEU A 122 2.69 -0.88 -3.35
C LEU A 122 3.60 -1.94 -3.97
N SER A 123 4.57 -2.43 -3.20
CA SER A 123 5.48 -3.51 -3.62
C SER A 123 4.77 -4.83 -3.90
N LYS A 124 3.63 -5.08 -3.25
CA LYS A 124 2.86 -6.32 -3.34
C LYS A 124 1.80 -6.27 -4.46
N TYR A 125 1.11 -5.14 -4.63
CA TYR A 125 -0.10 -5.07 -5.45
C TYR A 125 0.12 -4.39 -6.82
N PHE A 126 1.01 -3.40 -6.94
CA PHE A 126 1.20 -2.65 -8.20
C PHE A 126 1.45 -3.53 -9.43
N LYS A 127 2.27 -4.58 -9.31
CA LYS A 127 2.54 -5.46 -10.44
C LYS A 127 1.26 -6.14 -10.96
N ASN A 128 0.33 -6.46 -10.08
CA ASN A 128 -0.93 -7.08 -10.45
C ASN A 128 -1.95 -6.06 -10.97
N ASP A 129 -1.99 -4.87 -10.38
CA ASP A 129 -3.05 -3.89 -10.65
C ASP A 129 -2.76 -2.99 -11.85
N ILE A 130 -1.48 -2.65 -12.06
CA ILE A 130 -1.05 -1.75 -13.15
C ILE A 130 -0.01 -2.40 -14.08
N GLY A 131 0.41 -3.63 -13.80
CA GLY A 131 1.36 -4.36 -14.65
C GLY A 131 2.83 -3.97 -14.48
N ILE A 132 3.12 -2.99 -13.63
CA ILE A 132 4.47 -2.51 -13.30
C ILE A 132 4.70 -2.67 -11.80
N GLY A 133 5.83 -3.26 -11.42
CA GLY A 133 6.19 -3.36 -10.00
C GLY A 133 6.66 -2.02 -9.45
N PHE A 134 6.40 -1.74 -8.18
CA PHE A 134 6.87 -0.53 -7.51
C PHE A 134 8.39 -0.30 -7.65
N GLY A 135 9.20 -1.36 -7.59
CA GLY A 135 10.65 -1.26 -7.83
C GLY A 135 11.03 -0.74 -9.22
N THR A 136 10.22 -0.94 -10.24
CA THR A 136 10.46 -0.37 -11.58
C THR A 136 10.33 1.14 -11.57
N PHE A 137 9.36 1.69 -10.83
CA PHE A 137 9.25 3.13 -10.65
C PHE A 137 10.47 3.71 -9.94
N LEU A 138 10.94 3.05 -8.88
CA LEU A 138 12.15 3.49 -8.16
C LEU A 138 13.39 3.52 -9.07
N ASN A 139 13.52 2.56 -9.99
CA ASN A 139 14.61 2.52 -10.96
C ASN A 139 14.53 3.63 -12.05
N HIS A 140 13.40 4.34 -12.11
CA HIS A 140 13.13 5.42 -13.06
C HIS A 140 12.86 6.76 -12.36
N ASP A 141 13.56 6.99 -11.24
CA ASP A 141 13.58 8.27 -10.52
C ASP A 141 12.21 8.71 -10.02
N PHE A 142 11.35 7.76 -9.67
CA PHE A 142 10.17 8.04 -8.85
C PHE A 142 10.49 7.72 -7.40
N THR A 143 10.01 8.56 -6.49
CA THR A 143 10.09 8.33 -5.05
C THR A 143 8.75 7.88 -4.51
N TYR A 144 8.72 7.22 -3.35
CA TYR A 144 7.46 6.95 -2.66
C TYR A 144 6.70 8.25 -2.35
N GLY A 145 7.42 9.34 -2.06
CA GLY A 145 6.83 10.66 -1.83
C GLY A 145 6.01 11.13 -3.02
N ASP A 146 6.49 10.93 -4.24
CA ASP A 146 5.82 11.35 -5.47
C ASP A 146 4.41 10.74 -5.58
N PHE A 147 4.26 9.46 -5.22
CA PHE A 147 2.94 8.80 -5.22
C PHE A 147 2.00 9.39 -4.17
N ILE A 148 2.52 9.68 -2.97
CA ILE A 148 1.72 10.26 -1.90
C ILE A 148 1.26 11.67 -2.28
N HIS A 149 2.15 12.48 -2.85
CA HIS A 149 1.82 13.82 -3.33
C HIS A 149 0.79 13.77 -4.47
N ALA A 150 1.02 12.95 -5.49
CA ALA A 150 0.10 12.80 -6.61
C ALA A 150 -1.28 12.27 -6.19
N TYR A 151 -1.32 11.36 -5.20
CA TYR A 151 -2.59 10.85 -4.67
C TYR A 151 -3.39 11.95 -3.96
N VAL A 152 -2.74 12.72 -3.08
CA VAL A 152 -3.41 13.82 -2.35
C VAL A 152 -3.83 14.93 -3.31
N GLU A 153 -3.02 15.25 -4.31
CA GLU A 153 -3.39 16.22 -5.34
C GLU A 153 -4.65 15.79 -6.10
N LYS A 154 -4.79 14.48 -6.38
CA LYS A 154 -5.92 13.95 -7.14
C LYS A 154 -7.19 13.74 -6.31
N TYR A 155 -7.08 13.25 -5.09
CA TYR A 155 -8.23 12.80 -4.27
C TYR A 155 -8.51 13.70 -3.05
N GLY A 156 -7.59 14.60 -2.68
CA GLY A 156 -7.75 15.47 -1.51
C GLY A 156 -7.67 14.76 -0.16
N GLU A 157 -7.29 13.48 -0.13
CA GLU A 157 -7.22 12.64 1.08
C GLU A 157 -5.93 11.81 1.12
N LEU A 158 -5.59 11.25 2.29
CA LEU A 158 -4.41 10.40 2.46
C LEU A 158 -4.68 8.97 1.98
N PRO A 159 -3.70 8.31 1.32
CA PRO A 159 -3.81 6.89 0.99
C PRO A 159 -3.97 6.02 2.23
N HIS A 160 -4.58 4.84 2.06
CA HIS A 160 -4.75 3.87 3.13
C HIS A 160 -3.43 3.56 3.86
N GLY A 161 -3.46 3.56 5.19
CA GLY A 161 -2.30 3.28 6.04
C GLY A 161 -1.26 4.40 6.10
N VAL A 162 -1.40 5.47 5.32
CA VAL A 162 -0.47 6.61 5.32
C VAL A 162 -0.94 7.66 6.32
N ARG A 163 -0.09 7.97 7.30
CA ARG A 163 -0.43 8.89 8.40
C ARG A 163 -0.13 10.36 8.11
N SER A 164 0.70 10.65 7.12
CA SER A 164 1.13 12.02 6.81
C SER A 164 1.87 12.08 5.48
N THR A 165 1.57 13.10 4.66
CA THR A 165 2.35 13.46 3.46
C THR A 165 3.66 14.16 3.81
N TRP A 166 3.69 14.88 4.92
CA TRP A 166 4.79 15.77 5.30
C TRP A 166 6.11 15.06 5.53
N LYS A 167 6.08 13.76 5.85
CA LYS A 167 7.30 12.95 5.94
C LYS A 167 8.12 13.00 4.64
N TYR A 168 7.47 13.20 3.49
CA TYR A 168 8.07 13.19 2.17
C TYR A 168 8.23 14.59 1.56
N ALA A 169 7.65 15.61 2.20
CA ALA A 169 7.79 16.99 1.78
C ALA A 169 9.24 17.48 1.85
N THR A 170 9.61 18.36 0.93
CA THR A 170 10.83 19.16 0.99
C THR A 170 10.79 20.14 2.17
N ASP A 171 11.96 20.64 2.58
CA ASP A 171 12.02 21.66 3.64
C ASP A 171 11.23 22.92 3.28
N LYS A 172 11.26 23.32 2.00
CA LYS A 172 10.45 24.43 1.48
C LYS A 172 8.96 24.17 1.62
N GLU A 173 8.49 22.98 1.25
CA GLU A 173 7.09 22.60 1.40
C GLU A 173 6.67 22.54 2.88
N LEU A 174 7.53 22.03 3.76
CA LEU A 174 7.28 22.02 5.21
C LEU A 174 7.09 23.44 5.75
N ILE A 175 7.94 24.38 5.33
CA ILE A 175 7.85 25.80 5.72
C ILE A 175 6.56 26.42 5.17
N ASN A 176 6.25 26.22 3.88
CA ASN A 176 5.03 26.75 3.26
C ASN A 176 3.77 26.16 3.90
N GLY A 177 3.78 24.87 4.22
CA GLY A 177 2.68 24.18 4.91
C GLY A 177 2.44 24.76 6.29
N MET A 178 3.52 24.97 7.04
CA MET A 178 3.47 25.67 8.33
C MET A 178 2.90 27.09 8.17
N GLU A 179 3.40 27.88 7.22
CA GLU A 179 2.93 29.25 6.95
C GLU A 179 1.43 29.30 6.61
N ASN A 180 0.96 28.44 5.72
CA ASN A 180 -0.44 28.38 5.30
C ASN A 180 -1.38 28.11 6.47
N LEU A 181 -0.95 27.33 7.46
CA LEU A 181 -1.76 27.04 8.65
C LEU A 181 -1.73 28.18 9.65
N PHE A 182 -0.59 28.86 9.80
CA PHE A 182 -0.53 30.11 10.56
C PHE A 182 -1.51 31.13 10.00
N LYS A 183 -1.62 31.23 8.68
CA LYS A 183 -2.60 32.08 8.00
C LYS A 183 -4.04 31.56 8.16
N LYS A 184 -4.30 30.28 7.90
CA LYS A 184 -5.65 29.67 7.93
C LYS A 184 -6.29 29.74 9.32
N TYR A 185 -5.48 29.55 10.36
CA TYR A 185 -5.96 29.46 11.75
C TYR A 185 -5.55 30.66 12.62
N GLU A 186 -5.01 31.71 11.99
CA GLU A 186 -4.56 32.96 12.64
C GLU A 186 -3.71 32.67 13.88
N CYS A 187 -2.73 31.76 13.71
CA CYS A 187 -1.90 31.32 14.82
C CYS A 187 -1.01 32.47 15.31
N THR A 188 -1.11 32.80 16.59
CA THR A 188 -0.33 33.89 17.21
C THR A 188 0.99 33.41 17.81
N SER A 189 1.24 32.10 17.81
CA SER A 189 2.49 31.50 18.31
C SER A 189 2.66 30.08 17.81
N PHE A 190 3.87 29.54 17.98
CA PHE A 190 4.14 28.12 17.71
C PHE A 190 3.29 27.16 18.57
N TRP A 191 2.98 27.53 19.82
CA TRP A 191 2.12 26.71 20.67
C TRP A 191 0.66 26.73 20.22
N ASP A 192 0.21 27.86 19.68
CA ASP A 192 -1.11 27.98 19.09
C ASP A 192 -1.22 27.13 17.82
N TYR A 193 -0.17 27.13 17.00
CA TYR A 193 -0.02 26.19 15.90
C TYR A 193 -0.14 24.74 16.37
N ILE A 194 0.61 24.30 17.39
CA ILE A 194 0.51 22.92 17.89
C ILE A 194 -0.91 22.59 18.37
N ARG A 195 -1.56 23.50 19.10
CA ARG A 195 -2.91 23.29 19.63
C ARG A 195 -3.98 23.26 18.55
N LYS A 196 -3.85 24.06 17.50
CA LYS A 196 -4.82 24.15 16.39
C LYS A 196 -4.51 23.16 15.25
N ASN A 197 -3.36 22.50 15.30
CA ASN A 197 -2.92 21.48 14.36
C ASN A 197 -3.61 20.13 14.63
N HIS A 198 -4.90 20.10 14.32
CA HIS A 198 -5.72 18.87 14.27
C HIS A 198 -5.93 18.36 12.84
N ASP A 199 -5.50 19.14 11.85
CA ASP A 199 -5.63 18.82 10.43
C ASP A 199 -4.55 17.77 10.08
N SER A 200 -4.92 16.55 9.71
CA SER A 200 -3.98 15.50 9.26
C SER A 200 -3.12 15.92 8.06
N LEU A 201 -3.48 17.04 7.45
CA LEU A 201 -2.78 17.73 6.37
C LEU A 201 -1.79 18.79 6.86
N ALA A 202 -1.42 18.83 8.14
CA ALA A 202 -0.43 19.76 8.66
C ALA A 202 0.91 19.08 9.04
N PRO A 203 2.06 19.77 8.87
CA PRO A 203 3.35 19.21 9.29
C PRO A 203 3.35 18.96 10.80
N ASP A 204 3.80 17.78 11.23
CA ASP A 204 3.93 17.53 12.66
C ASP A 204 5.07 18.36 13.27
N SER A 205 4.86 18.87 14.48
CA SER A 205 5.86 19.70 15.17
C SER A 205 7.19 18.97 15.41
N LYS A 206 7.17 17.66 15.68
CA LYS A 206 8.40 16.87 15.85
C LYS A 206 9.12 16.72 14.52
N LEU A 207 8.38 16.54 13.42
CA LEU A 207 8.93 16.48 12.08
C LEU A 207 9.63 17.80 11.71
N LEU A 208 8.97 18.94 11.93
CA LEU A 208 9.52 20.27 11.69
C LEU A 208 10.82 20.48 12.49
N MET A 209 10.80 20.21 13.80
CA MET A 209 11.98 20.39 14.65
C MET A 209 13.14 19.47 14.23
N ARG A 210 12.84 18.22 13.85
CA ARG A 210 13.84 17.25 13.42
C ARG A 210 14.51 17.66 12.10
N ARG A 211 13.74 18.19 11.15
CA ARG A 211 14.25 18.53 9.81
C ARG A 211 14.85 19.92 9.72
N LEU A 212 14.15 20.93 10.23
CA LEU A 212 14.54 22.33 10.10
C LEU A 212 15.41 22.81 11.27
N GLY A 213 15.42 22.06 12.38
CA GLY A 213 16.10 22.42 13.62
C GLY A 213 15.21 23.29 14.52
N LYS A 214 15.21 22.98 15.83
CA LYS A 214 14.34 23.62 16.83
C LYS A 214 14.41 25.15 16.78
N LYS A 215 15.62 25.73 16.79
CA LYS A 215 15.81 27.20 16.78
C LYS A 215 15.19 27.85 15.55
N ASN A 216 15.38 27.27 14.37
CA ASN A 216 14.85 27.82 13.12
C ASN A 216 13.32 27.76 13.08
N VAL A 217 12.71 26.66 13.57
CA VAL A 217 11.25 26.54 13.65
C VAL A 217 10.64 27.63 14.53
N TYR A 218 11.25 27.96 15.67
CA TYR A 218 10.75 29.06 16.52
C TYR A 218 10.90 30.42 15.84
N VAL A 219 12.00 30.67 15.13
CA VAL A 219 12.20 31.93 14.37
C VAL A 219 11.13 32.05 13.28
N LEU A 220 10.88 31.00 12.51
CA LEU A 220 9.85 30.97 11.47
C LEU A 220 8.45 31.19 12.07
N ALA A 221 8.12 30.47 13.15
CA ALA A 221 6.84 30.61 13.83
C ALA A 221 6.58 32.04 14.32
N ASN A 222 7.60 32.70 14.88
CA ASN A 222 7.48 34.09 15.33
C ASN A 222 7.28 35.03 14.14
N GLY A 223 8.04 34.86 13.05
CA GLY A 223 7.87 35.67 11.85
C GLY A 223 6.49 35.49 11.19
N PHE A 224 5.93 34.28 11.20
CA PHE A 224 4.58 34.02 10.72
C PHE A 224 3.51 34.57 11.66
N ALA A 225 3.68 34.44 12.98
CA ALA A 225 2.80 35.05 13.95
C ALA A 225 2.78 36.57 13.85
N GLU A 226 3.92 37.21 13.58
CA GLU A 226 4.03 38.65 13.31
C GLU A 226 3.26 39.07 12.06
N ARG A 227 3.24 38.21 11.04
CA ARG A 227 2.63 38.49 9.76
C ARG A 227 1.13 38.18 9.71
N TYR A 228 0.69 37.12 10.40
CA TYR A 228 -0.64 36.53 10.24
C TYR A 228 -1.42 36.29 11.53
N GLY A 229 -0.72 36.14 12.66
CA GLY A 229 -1.39 36.31 13.93
C GLY A 229 -1.76 37.78 14.01
N GLU A 230 -2.98 38.12 14.42
CA GLU A 230 -3.26 39.49 14.81
C GLU A 230 -2.23 39.86 15.89
N PHE A 231 -1.18 40.58 15.49
CA PHE A 231 -0.31 41.20 16.46
C PHE A 231 -1.20 42.21 17.15
N GLY A 232 -1.70 41.81 18.32
CA GLY A 232 -2.40 42.68 19.23
C GLY A 232 -1.55 43.94 19.37
N LYS A 233 -1.99 45.01 18.71
CA LYS A 233 -1.57 46.39 18.96
C LYS A 233 -1.93 46.85 20.39
N ALA A 234 -2.08 45.92 21.33
CA ALA A 234 -2.33 46.13 22.73
C ALA A 234 -1.59 45.07 23.53
N LYS A 235 -0.26 45.21 23.61
CA LYS A 235 0.54 45.10 24.86
C LYS A 235 2.03 45.17 24.55
N SER A 236 2.48 46.34 24.13
CA SER A 236 3.79 46.83 24.56
C SER A 236 3.72 47.16 26.06
N ILE A 237 3.53 46.14 26.91
CA ILE A 237 3.81 46.34 28.35
C ILE A 237 5.29 46.14 28.52
N ASN A 238 5.96 47.30 28.51
CA ASN A 238 7.23 47.59 29.13
C ASN A 238 7.41 46.78 30.44
N ARG A 239 8.00 45.59 30.36
CA ARG A 239 8.48 44.81 31.51
C ARG A 239 10.00 44.97 31.62
N ASN A 240 10.44 46.21 31.82
CA ASN A 240 11.74 46.51 32.43
C ASN A 240 11.59 47.70 33.39
N LYS A 241 10.71 47.53 34.39
CA LYS A 241 10.80 48.22 35.68
C LYS A 241 10.69 47.14 36.75
N GLY A 242 11.85 46.68 37.23
CA GLY A 242 11.91 45.63 38.24
C GLY A 242 13.22 44.86 38.30
N ILE A 243 14.38 45.48 38.01
CA ILE A 243 15.65 44.96 38.51
C ILE A 243 15.71 45.36 40.00
N GLY A 244 14.98 44.61 40.81
CA GLY A 244 15.05 44.62 42.25
C GLY A 244 15.61 43.29 42.71
N LYS A 245 16.91 43.30 43.06
CA LYS A 245 17.58 42.43 44.03
C LYS A 245 17.16 40.96 44.06
N ARG A 246 18.05 40.08 43.59
CA ARG A 246 18.51 38.91 44.36
C ARG A 246 19.62 38.18 43.61
N TRP A 247 20.86 38.52 43.94
CA TRP A 247 21.97 37.58 43.98
C TRP A 247 22.46 37.59 45.44
N ALA A 248 22.46 36.42 46.06
CA ALA A 248 23.28 36.12 47.22
C ALA A 248 24.66 35.70 46.71
#